data_AF-A0A1Q9EY15-F1
#
_entry.id   AF-A0A1Q9EY15-F1
#
_cell.length_a   1.000
_cell.length_b   1.000
_cell.length_c   1.000
_cell.angle_alpha   90.00
_cell.angle_beta   90.00
_cell.angle_gamma   90.00
#
_symmetry.space_group_name_H-M   'P 1'
#
loop_
_entity.id
_entity.type
_entity.pdbx_description
1 polymer ?
#
loop_
_entity_poly.entity_id
_entity_poly.type
_entity_poly.pdbx_seq_one_letter_code
_entity_poly.pdbx_strand_id
1 'polypeptide(L)'
;MASSQAKTEAQEVLAASADAISVKALLELQKMDKASTSLSGSLAAALCMISGPGDSAVKVEPAGLVRASWADLRALVMKPGHIVSAFRNFSYAADGGSVRDSNVQASKRCLEAALGSAPADEAGAGGVRA
;
A
#
# COMPACT_ATOMS: atom_id res chain seq x y z
N MET A 1 -12.67 -17.41 22.87
CA MET A 1 -13.17 -18.04 21.61
C MET A 1 -13.41 -17.04 20.46
N ALA A 2 -13.61 -15.74 20.71
CA ALA A 2 -13.79 -14.73 19.65
C ALA A 2 -12.57 -14.53 18.69
N SER A 3 -11.36 -14.89 19.12
CA SER A 3 -10.13 -14.66 18.34
C SER A 3 -9.99 -15.54 17.09
N SER A 4 -10.66 -16.69 17.01
CA SER A 4 -10.55 -17.60 15.86
C SER A 4 -11.43 -17.15 14.70
N GLN A 5 -12.64 -16.67 15.00
CA GLN A 5 -13.61 -16.27 13.98
C GLN A 5 -13.18 -14.97 13.27
N ALA A 6 -12.69 -13.98 14.04
CA ALA A 6 -12.13 -12.75 13.47
C ALA A 6 -10.89 -13.01 12.59
N LYS A 7 -10.08 -14.01 12.94
CA LYS A 7 -8.92 -14.43 12.14
C LYS A 7 -9.36 -15.05 10.81
N THR A 8 -10.35 -15.95 10.84
CA THR A 8 -10.91 -16.57 9.64
C THR A 8 -11.51 -15.52 8.70
N GLU A 9 -12.33 -14.62 9.23
CA GLU A 9 -12.95 -13.55 8.44
C GLU A 9 -11.89 -12.63 7.81
N ALA A 10 -10.86 -12.25 8.58
CA ALA A 10 -9.74 -11.46 8.05
C ALA A 10 -8.98 -12.19 6.93
N GLN A 11 -8.78 -13.51 7.04
CA GLN A 11 -8.15 -14.31 5.99
C GLN A 11 -9.01 -14.42 4.73
N GLU A 12 -10.32 -14.60 4.87
CA GLU A 12 -11.26 -14.66 3.74
C GLU A 12 -11.31 -13.32 2.98
N VAL A 13 -11.41 -12.20 3.71
CA VAL A 13 -11.40 -10.86 3.11
C VAL A 13 -10.07 -10.59 2.40
N LEU A 14 -8.94 -11.00 3.01
CA LEU A 14 -7.62 -10.85 2.41
C LEU A 14 -7.48 -11.70 1.14
N ALA A 15 -7.96 -12.94 1.14
CA ALA A 15 -7.92 -13.83 -0.01
C ALA A 15 -8.77 -13.28 -1.17
N ALA A 16 -10.01 -12.87 -0.89
CA ALA A 16 -10.90 -12.25 -1.87
C ALA A 16 -10.29 -10.96 -2.45
N SER A 17 -9.67 -10.14 -1.60
CA SER A 17 -8.99 -8.91 -2.04
C SER A 17 -7.78 -9.20 -2.93
N ALA A 18 -6.98 -10.22 -2.58
CA ALA A 18 -5.82 -10.63 -3.39
C ALA A 18 -6.24 -11.18 -4.76
N ASP A 19 -7.36 -11.90 -4.84
CA ASP A 19 -7.90 -12.40 -6.11
C ASP A 19 -8.52 -11.30 -6.99
N ALA A 20 -8.99 -10.21 -6.38
CA ALA A 20 -9.46 -9.04 -7.11
C ALA A 20 -8.32 -8.24 -7.77
N ILE A 21 -7.05 -8.46 -7.38
CA ILE A 21 -5.90 -7.78 -7.98
C ILE A 21 -5.66 -8.35 -9.38
N SER A 22 -6.02 -7.57 -10.39
CA SER A 22 -5.78 -7.94 -11.78
C SER A 22 -4.45 -7.40 -12.30
N VAL A 23 -3.71 -8.23 -13.05
CA VAL A 23 -2.52 -7.80 -13.81
C VAL A 23 -2.86 -6.62 -14.73
N LYS A 24 -4.06 -6.64 -15.33
CA LYS A 24 -4.56 -5.54 -16.17
C LYS A 24 -4.62 -4.21 -15.41
N ALA A 25 -5.17 -4.20 -14.19
CA ALA A 25 -5.22 -2.98 -13.38
C ALA A 25 -3.81 -2.46 -13.04
N LEU A 26 -2.87 -3.35 -12.74
CA LEU A 26 -1.46 -2.97 -12.50
C LEU A 26 -0.80 -2.37 -13.75
N LEU A 27 -1.10 -2.91 -14.94
CA LEU A 27 -0.62 -2.35 -16.21
C LEU A 27 -1.25 -0.99 -16.53
N GLU A 28 -2.51 -0.74 -16.15
CA GLU A 28 -3.12 0.57 -16.30
C GLU A 28 -2.49 1.59 -15.32
N LEU A 29 -2.18 1.20 -14.09
CA LEU A 29 -1.41 2.04 -13.16
C LEU A 29 -0.04 2.41 -13.73
N GLN A 30 0.62 1.50 -14.45
CA GLN A 30 1.88 1.80 -15.14
C GLN A 30 1.74 2.80 -16.29
N LYS A 31 0.54 3.09 -16.78
CA LYS A 31 0.32 4.12 -17.82
C LYS A 31 -0.02 5.47 -17.22
N MET A 32 -0.36 5.52 -15.93
CA MET A 32 -0.72 6.76 -15.25
C MET A 32 0.52 7.60 -14.96
N ASP A 33 0.53 8.83 -15.48
CA ASP A 33 1.61 9.78 -15.25
C ASP A 33 1.56 10.41 -13.86
N LYS A 34 0.36 10.50 -13.28
CA LYS A 34 0.10 11.03 -11.95
C LYS A 34 -0.92 10.16 -11.23
N ALA A 35 -0.78 10.04 -9.92
CA ALA A 35 -1.75 9.39 -9.05
C ALA A 35 -2.20 10.37 -7.97
N SER A 36 -3.42 10.19 -7.46
CA SER A 36 -3.87 10.89 -6.27
C SER A 36 -3.04 10.48 -5.05
N THR A 37 -3.03 11.33 -4.02
CA THR A 37 -2.37 11.02 -2.74
C THR A 37 -2.93 9.72 -2.14
N SER A 38 -4.24 9.53 -2.22
CA SER A 38 -4.90 8.32 -1.71
C SER A 38 -4.49 7.06 -2.46
N LEU A 39 -4.38 7.11 -3.80
CA LEU A 39 -3.91 5.97 -4.61
C LEU A 39 -2.44 5.66 -4.33
N SER A 40 -1.59 6.69 -4.30
CA SER A 40 -0.15 6.55 -4.04
C SER A 40 0.10 5.96 -2.65
N GLY A 41 -0.60 6.48 -1.63
CA GLY A 41 -0.46 6.01 -0.26
C GLY A 41 -1.00 4.59 -0.06
N SER A 42 -2.12 4.24 -0.71
CA SER A 42 -2.66 2.86 -0.68
C SER A 42 -1.70 1.87 -1.34
N LEU A 43 -1.13 2.23 -2.50
CA LEU A 43 -0.15 1.38 -3.20
C LEU A 43 1.12 1.23 -2.37
N ALA A 44 1.65 2.31 -1.80
CA ALA A 44 2.82 2.28 -0.93
C ALA A 44 2.59 1.39 0.30
N ALA A 45 1.42 1.52 0.94
CA ALA A 45 1.05 0.71 2.09
C ALA A 45 0.97 -0.78 1.75
N ALA A 46 0.38 -1.12 0.60
CA ALA A 46 0.26 -2.48 0.13
C ALA A 46 1.64 -3.09 -0.19
N LEU A 47 2.52 -2.32 -0.85
CA LEU A 47 3.89 -2.74 -1.17
C LEU A 47 4.75 -2.94 0.09
N CYS A 48 4.58 -2.12 1.13
CA CYS A 48 5.26 -2.33 2.42
C CYS A 48 4.95 -3.70 3.02
N MET A 49 3.71 -4.16 2.91
CA MET A 49 3.27 -5.43 3.51
C MET A 49 3.90 -6.64 2.84
N ILE A 50 4.07 -6.59 1.52
CA ILE A 50 4.60 -7.70 0.72
C ILE A 50 6.12 -7.65 0.48
N SER A 51 6.80 -6.60 0.95
CA SER A 51 8.25 -6.45 0.78
C SER A 51 9.01 -7.44 1.68
N GLY A 52 9.74 -8.36 1.06
CA GLY A 52 10.57 -9.35 1.75
C GLY A 52 11.94 -8.82 2.18
N PRO A 53 12.70 -9.57 3.02
CA PRO A 53 14.11 -9.29 3.25
C PRO A 53 14.91 -9.23 1.95
N GLY A 54 15.54 -8.09 1.67
CA GLY A 54 16.39 -7.90 0.49
C GLY A 54 15.67 -7.35 -0.74
N ASP A 55 14.34 -7.15 -0.66
CA ASP A 55 13.59 -6.46 -1.71
C ASP A 55 13.89 -4.96 -1.61
N SER A 56 14.94 -4.53 -2.30
CA SER A 56 15.49 -3.15 -2.29
C SER A 56 14.58 -2.12 -2.97
N ALA A 57 13.40 -2.59 -3.37
CA ALA A 57 12.48 -1.91 -4.25
C ALA A 57 11.67 -0.85 -3.45
N VAL A 58 11.25 -1.18 -2.23
CA VAL A 58 10.67 -0.21 -1.29
C VAL A 58 11.73 0.21 -0.27
N LYS A 59 12.40 1.34 -0.53
CA LYS A 59 13.24 1.98 0.50
C LYS A 59 12.33 2.54 1.60
N VAL A 60 12.16 1.77 2.66
CA VAL A 60 11.58 2.25 3.91
C VAL A 60 12.68 3.03 4.63
N GLU A 61 12.57 4.36 4.68
CA GLU A 61 13.47 5.21 5.45
C GLU A 61 13.44 4.78 6.94
N PRO A 62 14.50 5.04 7.73
CA PRO A 62 14.53 4.73 9.16
C PRO A 62 13.38 5.38 9.96
N ALA A 63 12.75 6.42 9.42
CA ALA A 63 11.53 7.03 9.95
C ALA A 63 10.23 6.27 9.58
N GLY A 64 10.31 5.10 8.94
CA GLY A 64 9.18 4.26 8.55
C GLY A 64 8.24 4.86 7.50
N LEU A 65 8.63 5.97 6.86
CA LEU A 65 7.88 6.58 5.76
C LEU A 65 8.43 6.07 4.43
N VAL A 66 7.56 5.52 3.59
CA VAL A 66 7.85 5.37 2.16
C VAL A 66 7.68 6.74 1.52
N ARG A 67 8.73 7.56 1.50
CA ARG A 67 8.84 8.69 0.56
C ARG A 67 9.22 8.15 -0.83
N ALA A 68 8.40 7.25 -1.36
CA ALA A 68 8.50 6.90 -2.76
C ALA A 68 7.68 7.91 -3.55
N SER A 69 8.31 8.58 -4.51
CA SER A 69 7.56 9.37 -5.48
C SER A 69 6.61 8.45 -6.26
N TRP A 70 5.58 9.00 -6.90
CA TRP A 70 4.72 8.19 -7.77
C TRP A 70 5.54 7.44 -8.85
N ALA A 71 6.62 8.05 -9.35
CA ALA A 71 7.52 7.40 -10.29
C ALA A 71 8.21 6.16 -9.70
N ASP A 72 8.65 6.24 -8.44
CA ASP A 72 9.25 5.10 -7.72
C ASP A 72 8.21 4.00 -7.49
N LEU A 73 7.01 4.35 -7.01
CA LEU A 73 5.92 3.39 -6.81
C LEU A 73 5.51 2.71 -8.13
N ARG A 74 5.46 3.48 -9.23
CA ARG A 74 5.18 2.99 -10.59
C ARG A 74 6.27 2.06 -11.11
N ALA A 75 7.54 2.31 -10.79
CA ALA A 75 8.64 1.41 -11.13
C ALA A 75 8.50 0.04 -10.43
N LEU A 76 7.95 0.02 -9.21
CA LEU A 76 7.73 -1.21 -8.45
C LEU A 76 6.65 -2.09 -9.04
N VAL A 77 5.60 -1.47 -9.59
CA VAL A 77 4.54 -2.21 -10.30
C VAL A 77 4.95 -2.72 -11.68
N MET A 78 6.19 -2.51 -12.14
CA MET A 78 6.69 -3.04 -13.43
C MET A 78 6.81 -4.56 -13.51
N LYS A 79 6.73 -5.27 -12.38
CA LYS A 79 6.65 -6.73 -12.33
C LYS A 79 5.28 -7.18 -11.79
N PRO A 80 4.18 -6.99 -12.54
CA PRO A 80 2.83 -7.20 -12.01
C PRO A 80 2.58 -8.65 -11.59
N GLY A 81 3.19 -9.63 -12.27
CA GLY A 81 3.08 -11.04 -11.89
C GLY A 81 3.70 -11.34 -10.52
N HIS A 82 4.83 -10.70 -10.18
CA HIS A 82 5.48 -10.86 -8.88
C HIS A 82 4.60 -10.28 -7.76
N ILE A 83 3.99 -9.12 -8.00
CA ILE A 83 3.11 -8.45 -7.05
C ILE A 83 1.86 -9.29 -6.77
N VAL A 84 1.18 -9.77 -7.81
CA VAL A 84 0.00 -10.62 -7.67
C VAL A 84 0.34 -11.90 -6.92
N SER A 85 1.48 -12.52 -7.24
CA SER A 85 1.95 -13.71 -6.52
C SER A 85 2.24 -13.41 -5.05
N ALA A 86 2.89 -12.28 -4.74
CA ALA A 86 3.20 -11.90 -3.37
C ALA A 86 1.94 -11.64 -2.54
N PHE A 87 0.91 -10.96 -3.09
CA PHE A 87 -0.36 -10.76 -2.39
C PHE A 87 -1.12 -12.06 -2.16
N ARG A 88 -1.13 -12.98 -3.13
CA ARG A 88 -1.75 -14.30 -2.96
C ARG A 88 -1.08 -15.14 -1.89
N ASN A 89 0.23 -15.01 -1.74
CA ASN A 89 1.00 -15.72 -0.74
C ASN A 89 1.04 -15.00 0.62
N PHE A 90 0.55 -13.75 0.70
CA PHE A 90 0.66 -12.93 1.90
C PHE A 90 -0.14 -13.51 3.09
N SER A 91 -1.31 -14.10 2.86
CA SER A 91 -2.10 -14.74 3.93
C SER A 91 -1.35 -15.88 4.62
N TYR A 92 -0.64 -16.70 3.83
CA TYR A 92 0.22 -17.77 4.34
C TYR A 92 1.44 -17.21 5.08
N ALA A 93 2.07 -16.15 4.55
CA ALA A 93 3.19 -15.50 5.21
C ALA A 93 2.80 -14.84 6.54
N ALA A 94 1.60 -14.25 6.62
CA ALA A 94 1.05 -13.67 7.84
C ALA A 94 0.75 -14.74 8.89
N ASP A 95 0.14 -15.86 8.48
CA ASP A 95 -0.16 -16.97 9.40
C ASP A 95 1.11 -17.67 9.91
N GLY A 96 2.13 -17.78 9.06
CA GLY A 96 3.45 -18.31 9.41
C GLY A 96 4.37 -17.35 10.15
N GLY A 97 3.88 -16.16 10.58
CA GLY A 97 4.67 -15.18 11.33
C GLY A 97 5.85 -14.58 10.56
N SER A 98 5.84 -14.66 9.23
CA SER A 98 6.93 -14.18 8.36
C SER A 98 6.80 -12.69 8.00
N VAL A 99 5.68 -12.06 8.34
CA VAL A 99 5.45 -10.62 8.16
C VAL A 99 6.06 -9.87 9.35
N ARG A 100 7.00 -8.98 9.07
CA ARG A 100 7.69 -8.20 10.11
C ARG A 100 6.80 -7.08 10.63
N ASP A 101 6.86 -6.81 11.93
CA ASP A 101 6.17 -5.67 12.54
C ASP A 101 6.57 -4.33 11.90
N SER A 102 7.83 -4.19 11.47
CA SER A 102 8.29 -2.99 10.76
C SER A 102 7.50 -2.73 9.47
N ASN A 103 7.11 -3.79 8.75
CA ASN A 103 6.34 -3.69 7.52
C ASN A 103 4.90 -3.25 7.83
N VAL A 104 4.31 -3.80 8.90
CA VAL A 104 2.98 -3.42 9.38
C VAL A 104 2.96 -1.95 9.80
N GLN A 105 3.97 -1.50 10.55
CA GLN A 105 4.07 -0.11 11.00
C GLN A 105 4.28 0.86 9.83
N ALA A 106 5.12 0.52 8.85
CA ALA A 106 5.31 1.32 7.65
C ALA A 106 4.02 1.41 6.82
N SER A 107 3.33 0.28 6.63
CA SER A 107 2.04 0.22 5.93
C SER A 107 0.98 1.11 6.57
N LYS A 108 0.85 1.05 7.91
CA LYS A 108 -0.05 1.92 8.68
C LYS A 108 0.25 3.40 8.47
N ARG A 109 1.52 3.82 8.55
CA ARG A 109 1.92 5.21 8.32
C ARG A 109 1.59 5.69 6.90
N CYS A 110 1.77 4.83 5.91
CA CYS A 110 1.39 5.13 4.53
C CYS A 110 -0.13 5.32 4.38
N LEU A 111 -0.95 4.48 5.05
CA LEU A 111 -2.41 4.64 5.07
C LEU A 111 -2.85 5.89 5.83
N GLU A 112 -2.25 6.19 6.98
CA GLU A 112 -2.53 7.41 7.75
C GLU A 112 -2.20 8.66 6.95
N ALA A 113 -1.09 8.67 6.21
CA ALA A 113 -0.77 9.76 5.29
C ALA A 113 -1.78 9.86 4.13
N ALA A 114 -2.27 8.73 3.62
CA ALA A 114 -3.25 8.66 2.54
C ALA A 114 -4.66 9.12 2.95
N LEU A 115 -5.05 8.80 4.19
CA LEU A 115 -6.37 9.03 4.77
C LEU A 115 -6.45 10.35 5.54
N GLY A 116 -5.37 10.73 6.22
CA GLY A 116 -5.21 12.01 6.92
C GLY A 116 -4.93 13.19 5.99
N SER A 117 -4.54 12.92 4.74
CA SER A 117 -4.49 13.90 3.65
C SER A 117 -5.84 13.96 2.91
N ALA A 118 -6.94 14.20 3.63
CA ALA A 118 -8.11 14.86 3.04
C ALA A 118 -7.73 16.32 2.68
N PRO A 119 -8.29 16.94 1.62
CA PRO A 119 -7.67 18.07 0.95
C PRO A 119 -7.58 19.30 1.87
N ALA A 120 -6.37 19.80 2.07
CA ALA A 120 -6.15 21.18 2.49
C ALA A 120 -6.08 22.10 1.26
N ASP A 121 -7.00 21.94 0.32
CA ASP A 121 -7.19 22.86 -0.82
C ASP A 121 -8.69 23.09 -0.98
N GLU A 122 -9.22 23.93 -0.09
CA GLU A 122 -10.48 24.70 -0.15
C GLU A 122 -10.50 25.58 1.12
N ALA A 123 -9.59 26.57 1.18
CA ALA A 123 -9.69 27.68 2.12
C ALA A 123 -9.07 28.94 1.51
N GLY A 124 -9.90 29.74 0.82
CA GLY A 124 -9.66 31.17 0.71
C GLY A 124 -9.68 31.79 -0.68
N ALA A 125 -10.75 31.60 -1.45
CA ALA A 125 -11.23 32.72 -2.26
C ALA A 125 -11.74 33.82 -1.31
N GLY A 126 -11.20 35.03 -1.43
CA GLY A 126 -11.79 36.25 -0.87
C GLY A 126 -11.20 36.71 0.47
N GLY A 127 -10.20 37.59 0.38
CA GLY A 127 -9.68 38.32 1.52
C GLY A 127 -8.95 39.58 1.09
N VAL A 128 -9.70 40.55 0.53
CA VAL A 128 -9.26 41.94 0.38
C VAL A 128 -8.80 42.47 1.74
N ARG A 129 -7.60 43.03 1.78
CA ARG A 129 -7.09 44.04 2.74
C ARG A 129 -5.62 44.33 2.37
N ALA A 130 -5.15 45.55 2.19
CA ALA A 130 -5.73 46.89 2.22
C ALA A 130 -4.93 47.76 1.25
#